data_AF-A0A7G2SE65-F1
#
_entry.id   AF-A0A7G2SE65-F1
#
_cell.length_a   1.000
_cell.length_b   1.000
_cell.length_c   1.000
_cell.angle_alpha   90.00
_cell.angle_beta   90.00
_cell.angle_gamma   90.00
#
_symmetry.space_group_name_H-M   'P 1'
#
loop_
_entity.id
_entity.type
_entity.pdbx_description
1 polymer ?
#
loop_
_entity_poly.entity_id
_entity_poly.type
_entity_poly.pdbx_seq_one_letter_code
_entity_poly.pdbx_strand_id
1 'polypeptide(L)'
;LTELIKNPVLALGANLSLPFLQYNDMKKNIAISQLDYEKAIIQYRQTLYQAFADVENALSARTELNQQVQFQQRNLELAEKAERLTDVRYLNGAIALKNVLDQQQTTRTARLSLVNTKQNQYNAYVTLMQALGGSPIQ
;
A
#
# COMPACT_ATOMS: atom_id res chain seq x y z
N LEU A 1 -9.87 -59.67 -32.50
CA LEU A 1 -9.90 -58.21 -32.78
C LEU A 1 -10.15 -57.86 -34.26
N THR A 2 -10.14 -58.84 -35.17
CA THR A 2 -10.27 -58.66 -36.63
C THR A 2 -11.71 -58.60 -37.17
N GLU A 3 -12.71 -58.97 -36.36
CA GLU A 3 -14.13 -58.95 -36.75
C GLU A 3 -14.79 -57.55 -36.62
N LEU A 4 -14.20 -56.64 -35.83
CA LEU A 4 -14.76 -55.29 -35.61
C LEU A 4 -14.49 -54.31 -36.77
N ILE A 5 -13.56 -54.64 -37.69
CA ILE A 5 -13.13 -53.74 -38.78
C ILE A 5 -14.04 -53.87 -40.03
N LYS A 6 -14.90 -54.90 -40.11
CA LYS A 6 -15.68 -55.22 -41.31
C LYS A 6 -17.06 -54.55 -41.43
N ASN A 7 -17.50 -53.78 -40.43
CA ASN A 7 -18.82 -53.12 -40.49
C ASN A 7 -18.73 -51.59 -40.35
N PRO A 8 -18.77 -50.83 -41.46
CA PRO A 8 -18.59 -49.38 -41.45
C PRO A 8 -19.79 -48.63 -40.83
N VAL A 9 -20.94 -49.29 -40.63
CA VAL A 9 -22.16 -48.66 -40.08
C VAL A 9 -22.08 -48.49 -38.56
N LEU A 10 -21.37 -49.40 -37.86
CA LEU A 10 -21.18 -49.32 -36.41
C LEU A 10 -20.10 -48.31 -36.00
N ALA A 11 -19.22 -47.95 -36.93
CA ALA A 11 -18.16 -46.96 -36.73
C ALA A 11 -18.67 -45.49 -36.76
N LEU A 12 -19.90 -45.25 -37.25
CA LEU A 12 -20.46 -43.90 -37.42
C LEU A 12 -21.23 -43.37 -36.19
N GLY A 13 -21.52 -44.21 -35.18
CA GLY A 13 -22.37 -43.86 -34.04
C GLY A 13 -21.67 -43.74 -32.69
N ALA A 14 -20.41 -44.18 -32.58
CA ALA A 14 -19.66 -44.10 -31.33
C ALA A 14 -18.49 -43.14 -31.55
N ASN A 15 -18.61 -41.90 -31.07
CA ASN A 15 -17.48 -41.00 -30.86
C ASN A 15 -16.55 -41.62 -29.79
N LEU A 16 -15.78 -42.63 -30.17
CA LEU A 16 -14.76 -43.26 -29.34
C LEU A 16 -13.54 -42.35 -29.37
N SER A 17 -13.47 -41.43 -28.41
CA SER A 17 -12.21 -40.74 -28.11
C SER A 17 -11.25 -41.78 -27.52
N LEU A 18 -10.14 -42.02 -28.19
CA LEU A 18 -9.07 -42.94 -27.76
C LEU A 18 -7.88 -42.10 -27.28
N PRO A 19 -7.91 -41.53 -26.06
CA PRO A 19 -6.91 -40.57 -25.59
C PRO A 19 -5.48 -41.14 -25.52
N PHE A 20 -5.32 -42.47 -25.49
CA PHE A 20 -4.01 -43.12 -25.55
C PHE A 20 -3.28 -42.96 -26.90
N LEU A 21 -3.99 -42.64 -28.00
CA LEU A 21 -3.36 -42.34 -29.29
C LEU A 21 -2.66 -40.97 -29.30
N GLN A 22 -3.06 -40.07 -28.40
CA GLN A 22 -2.49 -38.72 -28.19
C GLN A 22 -1.59 -38.68 -26.94
N TYR A 23 -0.95 -39.80 -26.61
CA TYR A 23 -0.13 -39.96 -25.40
C TYR A 23 0.91 -38.84 -25.21
N ASN A 24 1.55 -38.39 -26.30
CA ASN A 24 2.51 -37.30 -26.26
C ASN A 24 1.87 -35.96 -25.85
N ASP A 25 0.65 -35.69 -26.29
CA ASP A 25 -0.08 -34.46 -25.93
C ASP A 25 -0.60 -34.54 -24.50
N MET A 26 -1.06 -35.72 -24.05
CA MET A 26 -1.39 -35.94 -22.65
C MET A 26 -0.19 -35.73 -21.73
N LYS A 27 0.99 -36.25 -22.10
CA LYS A 27 2.24 -36.04 -21.33
C LYS A 27 2.65 -34.56 -21.29
N LYS A 28 2.52 -33.84 -22.41
CA LYS A 28 2.76 -32.39 -22.46
C LYS A 28 1.77 -31.63 -21.57
N ASN A 29 0.49 -31.98 -21.61
CA ASN A 29 -0.54 -31.32 -20.80
C ASN A 29 -0.27 -31.52 -19.29
N ILE A 30 0.13 -32.72 -18.86
CA ILE A 30 0.55 -32.97 -17.48
C ILE A 30 1.76 -32.10 -17.11
N ALA A 31 2.77 -32.02 -17.99
CA ALA A 31 3.94 -31.19 -17.75
C ALA A 31 3.59 -29.69 -17.66
N ILE A 32 2.68 -29.21 -18.51
CA ILE A 32 2.15 -27.84 -18.45
C ILE A 32 1.44 -27.61 -17.12
N SER A 33 0.54 -28.50 -16.70
CA SER A 33 -0.17 -28.38 -15.43
C SER A 33 0.78 -28.37 -14.22
N GLN A 34 1.86 -29.15 -14.27
CA GLN A 34 2.89 -29.13 -13.23
C GLN A 34 3.63 -27.79 -13.18
N LEU A 35 4.01 -27.24 -14.33
CA LEU A 35 4.65 -25.91 -14.42
C LEU A 35 3.71 -24.78 -13.97
N ASP A 36 2.42 -24.86 -14.31
CA ASP A 36 1.41 -23.90 -13.87
C ASP A 36 1.23 -23.94 -12.34
N TYR A 37 1.27 -25.13 -11.74
CA TYR A 37 1.24 -25.29 -10.29
C TYR A 37 2.47 -24.68 -9.61
N GLU A 38 3.67 -24.94 -10.13
CA GLU A 38 4.91 -24.33 -9.62
C GLU A 38 4.88 -22.81 -9.76
N LYS A 39 4.40 -22.30 -10.89
CA LYS A 39 4.18 -20.86 -11.12
C LYS A 39 3.20 -20.27 -10.11
N ALA A 40 2.09 -20.94 -9.83
CA ALA A 40 1.10 -20.49 -8.86
C ALA A 40 1.70 -20.41 -7.44
N ILE A 41 2.54 -21.37 -7.03
CA ILE A 41 3.26 -21.30 -5.75
C ILE A 41 4.19 -20.09 -5.70
N ILE A 42 4.96 -19.84 -6.77
CA ILE A 42 5.87 -18.69 -6.83
C ILE A 42 5.09 -17.38 -6.75
N GLN A 43 4.00 -17.25 -7.52
CA GLN A 43 3.14 -16.08 -7.50
C GLN A 43 2.54 -15.84 -6.11
N TYR A 44 2.04 -16.90 -5.45
CA TYR A 44 1.54 -16.81 -4.08
C TYR A 44 2.61 -16.28 -3.11
N ARG A 45 3.83 -16.85 -3.17
CA ARG A 45 4.95 -16.39 -2.31
C ARG A 45 5.30 -14.93 -2.57
N GLN A 46 5.31 -14.52 -3.84
CA GLN A 46 5.57 -13.13 -4.20
C GLN A 46 4.51 -12.18 -3.64
N THR A 47 3.23 -12.52 -3.78
CA THR A 47 2.12 -11.73 -3.20
C THR A 47 2.23 -11.67 -1.68
N LEU A 48 2.57 -12.77 -1.01
CA LEU A 48 2.74 -12.81 0.44
C LEU A 48 3.89 -11.91 0.90
N TYR A 49 5.05 -11.96 0.25
CA TYR A 49 6.17 -11.09 0.58
C TYR A 49 5.87 -9.62 0.31
N GLN A 50 5.15 -9.32 -0.77
CA GLN A 50 4.71 -7.95 -1.04
C GLN A 50 3.78 -7.44 0.06
N ALA A 51 2.82 -8.26 0.50
CA ALA A 51 1.91 -7.89 1.58
C ALA A 51 2.65 -7.59 2.90
N PHE A 52 3.67 -8.39 3.25
CA PHE A 52 4.49 -8.10 4.44
C PHE A 52 5.28 -6.80 4.30
N ALA A 53 5.89 -6.55 3.14
CA ALA A 53 6.60 -5.31 2.88
C ALA A 53 5.66 -4.09 2.96
N ASP A 54 4.44 -4.19 2.42
CA ASP A 54 3.45 -3.11 2.47
C ASP A 54 3.02 -2.78 3.91
N VAL A 55 2.81 -3.80 4.75
CA VAL A 55 2.48 -3.61 6.18
C VAL A 55 3.65 -2.99 6.94
N GLU A 56 4.88 -3.47 6.73
CA GLU A 56 6.07 -2.95 7.39
C GLU A 56 6.34 -1.49 7.02
N ASN A 57 6.19 -1.15 5.73
CA ASN A 57 6.31 0.22 5.24
C ASN A 57 5.24 1.13 5.87
N ALA A 58 3.99 0.68 5.93
CA ALA A 58 2.90 1.45 6.51
C ALA A 58 3.08 1.67 8.03
N LEU A 59 3.54 0.64 8.75
CA LEU A 59 3.81 0.73 10.19
C LEU A 59 4.99 1.67 10.49
N SER A 60 6.04 1.62 9.68
CA SER A 60 7.20 2.51 9.79
C SER A 60 6.79 3.95 9.52
N ALA A 61 6.06 4.21 8.42
CA ALA A 61 5.55 5.54 8.09
C ALA A 61 4.68 6.13 9.21
N ARG A 62 3.77 5.32 9.78
CA ARG A 62 2.93 5.72 10.92
C ARG A 62 3.78 6.11 12.13
N THR A 63 4.81 5.32 12.45
CA THR A 63 5.68 5.57 13.61
C THR A 63 6.45 6.88 13.45
N GLU A 64 7.05 7.10 12.29
CA GLU A 64 7.77 8.34 11.98
C GLU A 64 6.85 9.56 12.00
N LEU A 65 5.66 9.46 11.40
CA LEU A 65 4.69 10.56 11.39
C LEU A 65 4.18 10.91 12.80
N ASN A 66 3.99 9.91 13.67
CA ASN A 66 3.65 10.18 15.08
C ASN A 66 4.73 11.01 15.78
N GLN A 67 6.01 10.69 15.55
CA GLN A 67 7.12 11.48 16.09
C GLN A 67 7.18 12.87 15.46
N GLN A 68 7.00 12.97 14.15
CA GLN A 68 7.00 14.24 13.43
C GLN A 68 5.91 15.20 13.93
N VAL A 69 4.70 14.69 14.23
CA VAL A 69 3.63 15.49 14.85
C VAL A 69 4.08 16.08 16.19
N GLN A 70 4.78 15.30 17.03
CA GLN A 70 5.28 15.81 18.31
C GLN A 70 6.33 16.90 18.13
N PHE A 71 7.24 16.75 17.15
CA PHE A 71 8.23 17.78 16.83
C PHE A 71 7.56 19.07 16.32
N GLN A 72 6.56 18.95 15.43
CA GLN A 72 5.86 20.12 14.92
C GLN A 72 4.97 20.80 15.96
N GLN A 73 4.42 20.04 16.90
CA GLN A 73 3.71 20.58 18.05
C GLN A 73 4.64 21.44 18.92
N ARG A 74 5.83 20.93 19.25
CA ARG A 74 6.86 21.70 19.95
C ARG A 74 7.31 22.94 19.17
N ASN A 75 7.47 22.82 17.85
CA ASN A 75 7.85 23.94 16.99
C ASN A 75 6.79 25.05 17.03
N LEU A 76 5.50 24.70 16.94
CA LEU A 76 4.40 25.67 17.07
C LEU A 76 4.41 26.35 18.44
N GLU A 77 4.58 25.60 19.53
CA GLU A 77 4.64 26.16 20.89
C GLU A 77 5.78 27.17 21.06
N LEU A 78 6.94 26.89 20.45
CA LEU A 78 8.08 27.81 20.46
C LEU A 78 7.83 29.05 19.61
N ALA A 79 7.22 28.90 18.42
CA ALA A 79 6.86 30.02 17.57
C ALA A 79 5.84 30.95 18.25
N GLU A 80 4.82 30.38 18.92
CA GLU A 80 3.82 31.15 19.68
C GLU A 80 4.44 31.87 20.89
N LYS A 81 5.45 31.27 21.56
CA LYS A 81 6.22 31.95 22.62
C LYS A 81 7.01 33.14 22.05
N ALA A 82 7.66 32.96 20.91
CA ALA A 82 8.44 34.01 20.25
C ALA A 82 7.55 35.15 19.73
N GLU A 83 6.35 34.84 19.25
CA GLU A 83 5.33 35.83 18.88
C GLU A 83 4.93 36.69 20.08
N ARG A 84 4.56 36.08 21.21
CA ARG A 84 4.25 36.84 22.44
C ARG A 84 5.39 37.74 22.90
N LEU A 85 6.64 37.28 22.83
CA LEU A 85 7.80 38.10 23.19
C LEU A 85 7.99 39.28 22.23
N THR A 86 7.80 39.03 20.94
CA THR A 86 7.88 40.06 19.88
C THR A 86 6.79 41.12 20.07
N ASP A 87 5.56 40.70 20.39
CA ASP A 87 4.46 41.61 20.71
C ASP A 87 4.79 42.50 21.90
N VAL A 88 5.31 41.93 22.99
CA VAL A 88 5.73 42.71 24.16
C VAL A 88 6.80 43.73 23.80
N ARG A 89 7.82 43.35 23.01
CA ARG A 89 8.88 44.27 22.57
C ARG A 89 8.34 45.40 21.71
N TYR A 90 7.39 45.11 20.81
CA TYR A 90 6.75 46.12 19.97
C TYR A 90 5.93 47.11 20.80
N LEU A 91 5.13 46.62 21.75
CA LEU A 91 4.34 47.47 22.65
C LEU A 91 5.21 48.39 23.53
N ASN A 92 6.44 47.97 23.84
CA ASN A 92 7.43 48.79 24.54
C ASN A 92 8.29 49.66 23.60
N GLY A 93 7.98 49.72 22.30
CA GLY A 93 8.70 50.53 21.32
C GLY A 93 10.11 50.04 20.97
N ALA A 94 10.49 48.83 21.39
CA ALA A 94 11.84 48.29 21.19
C ALA A 94 12.09 47.74 19.78
N ILE A 95 11.02 47.47 19.01
CA ILE A 95 11.08 46.94 17.65
C ILE A 95 9.99 47.57 16.77
N ALA A 96 10.16 47.49 15.45
CA ALA A 96 9.15 47.95 14.48
C ALA A 96 8.01 46.93 14.30
N LEU A 97 6.83 47.41 13.86
CA LEU A 97 5.66 46.56 13.56
C LEU A 97 5.96 45.47 12.52
N LYS A 98 6.87 45.72 11.58
CA LYS A 98 7.29 44.72 10.59
C LYS A 98 7.78 43.43 11.28
N ASN A 99 8.54 43.55 12.36
CA ASN A 99 9.08 42.38 13.07
C ASN A 99 7.96 41.54 13.72
N VAL A 100 6.88 42.18 14.17
CA VAL A 100 5.67 41.50 14.65
C VAL A 100 5.04 40.69 13.50
N LEU A 101 4.83 41.32 12.35
CA LEU A 101 4.22 40.65 11.19
C LEU A 101 5.07 39.47 10.68
N ASP A 102 6.40 39.64 10.66
CA ASP A 102 7.33 38.56 10.29
C ASP A 102 7.24 37.38 11.28
N GLN A 103 7.12 37.67 12.58
CA GLN A 103 6.97 36.64 13.60
C GLN A 103 5.60 35.95 13.54
N GLN A 104 4.52 36.70 13.31
CA GLN A 104 3.17 36.14 13.08
C GLN A 104 3.15 35.22 11.85
N GLN A 105 3.86 35.59 10.77
CA GLN A 105 4.01 34.74 9.59
C GLN A 105 4.77 33.45 9.91
N THR A 106 5.80 33.53 10.75
CA THR A 106 6.55 32.37 11.24
C THR A 106 5.64 31.42 12.03
N THR A 107 4.84 31.92 12.98
CA THR A 107 3.88 31.10 13.73
C THR A 107 2.82 30.48 12.82
N ARG A 108 2.29 31.24 11.86
CA ARG A 108 1.30 30.73 10.89
C ARG A 108 1.88 29.58 10.07
N THR A 109 3.14 29.71 9.64
CA THR A 109 3.85 28.67 8.89
C THR A 109 4.06 27.41 9.75
N ALA A 110 4.45 27.56 11.01
CA ALA A 110 4.56 26.43 11.95
C ALA A 110 3.21 25.73 12.16
N ARG A 111 2.12 26.48 12.28
CA ARG A 111 0.76 25.92 12.41
C ARG A 111 0.33 25.14 11.17
N LEU A 112 0.58 25.68 9.97
CA LEU A 112 0.31 24.98 8.71
C LEU A 112 1.14 23.69 8.60
N SER A 113 2.42 23.74 9.01
CA SER A 113 3.28 22.56 9.01
C SER A 113 2.72 21.44 9.92
N LEU A 114 2.30 21.78 11.14
CA LEU A 114 1.66 20.84 12.06
C LEU A 114 0.38 20.23 11.47
N VAL A 115 -0.48 21.05 10.85
CA VAL A 115 -1.72 20.57 10.22
C VAL A 115 -1.42 19.61 9.07
N ASN A 116 -0.48 19.95 8.20
CA ASN A 116 -0.07 19.08 7.10
C ASN A 116 0.53 17.76 7.60
N THR A 117 1.37 17.80 8.65
CA THR A 117 1.92 16.58 9.25
C THR A 117 0.83 15.71 9.88
N LYS A 118 -0.17 16.30 10.55
CA LYS A 118 -1.34 15.56 11.07
C LYS A 118 -2.18 14.94 9.95
N GLN A 119 -2.36 15.65 8.84
CA GLN A 119 -3.03 15.09 7.66
C GLN A 119 -2.28 13.86 7.12
N ASN A 120 -0.96 13.96 6.98
CA ASN A 120 -0.12 12.83 6.55
C ASN A 120 -0.20 11.66 7.53
N GLN A 121 -0.21 11.94 8.84
CA GLN A 121 -0.41 10.94 9.88
C GLN A 121 -1.74 10.18 9.68
N TYR A 122 -2.85 10.87 9.44
CA TYR A 122 -4.15 10.23 9.15
C TYR A 122 -4.13 9.40 7.86
N ASN A 123 -3.47 9.89 6.80
CA ASN A 123 -3.29 9.11 5.57
C ASN A 123 -2.51 7.82 5.84
N ALA A 124 -1.45 7.87 6.66
CA ALA A 124 -0.68 6.69 7.03
C ALA A 124 -1.51 5.68 7.87
N TYR A 125 -2.44 6.14 8.71
CA TYR A 125 -3.41 5.25 9.36
C TYR A 125 -4.28 4.52 8.34
N VAL A 126 -4.80 5.23 7.34
CA VAL A 126 -5.62 4.64 6.27
C VAL A 126 -4.79 3.64 5.43
N THR A 127 -3.56 3.99 5.06
CA THR A 127 -2.64 3.10 4.34
C THR A 127 -2.35 1.82 5.13
N LEU A 128 -2.12 1.93 6.43
CA LEU A 128 -1.93 0.74 7.29
C LEU A 128 -3.18 -0.14 7.32
N MET A 129 -4.37 0.46 7.42
CA MET A 129 -5.63 -0.29 7.36
C MET A 129 -5.80 -1.03 6.02
N GLN A 130 -5.42 -0.40 4.91
CA GLN A 130 -5.46 -1.02 3.59
C GLN A 130 -4.46 -2.18 3.48
N ALA A 131 -3.23 -1.99 3.95
CA ALA A 131 -2.18 -3.02 3.93
C ALA A 131 -2.56 -4.26 4.77
N LEU A 132 -3.31 -4.07 5.85
CA LEU A 132 -3.82 -5.15 6.70
C LEU A 132 -5.04 -5.90 6.11
N GLY A 133 -5.44 -5.59 4.87
CA GLY A 133 -6.54 -6.24 4.17
C GLY A 133 -7.89 -5.52 4.26
N GLY A 134 -7.90 -4.30 4.80
CA GLY A 134 -9.10 -3.46 4.93
C GLY A 134 -10.11 -4.02 5.93
N SER A 135 -10.17 -3.44 7.14
CA SER A 135 -11.36 -3.61 7.98
C SER A 135 -12.42 -2.59 7.55
N PRO A 136 -13.70 -2.99 7.35
CA PRO A 136 -14.77 -2.05 7.09
C PRO A 136 -14.86 -1.14 8.30
N ILE A 137 -14.78 0.16 8.07
CA ILE A 137 -15.31 1.13 9.01
C ILE A 137 -16.84 0.88 8.99
N GLN A 138 -17.35 0.18 10.00
CA GLN A 138 -18.74 0.31 10.44
C GLN A 138 -18.78 1.33 11.57
#